data_AF-A0A843HWC0-F1
#
_entry.id   AF-A0A843HWC0-F1
#
_cell.length_a   1.000
_cell.length_b   1.000
_cell.length_c   1.000
_cell.angle_alpha   90.00
_cell.angle_beta   90.00
_cell.angle_gamma   90.00
#
_symmetry.space_group_name_H-M   'P 1'
#
loop_
_entity.id
_entity.type
_entity.pdbx_description
1 polymer ?
#
loop_
_entity_poly.entity_id
_entity_poly.type
_entity_poly.pdbx_seq_one_letter_code
_entity_poly.pdbx_strand_id
1 'polypeptide(L)'
;MVEVESIKVRSETKMRLIRIAGELEKKYGRRFSMDDVINYLIDKNTIKPELLDKLFGSLKGVDLYSELVKERETDEERSRRKFSP
;
A
#
# COMPACT_ATOMS: atom_id res chain seq x y z
N MET A 1 16.57 3.39 25.16
CA MET A 1 17.24 3.62 23.86
C MET A 1 16.56 2.71 22.85
N VAL A 2 16.38 3.16 21.61
CA VAL A 2 15.82 2.30 20.55
C VAL A 2 16.96 1.41 20.03
N GLU A 3 16.72 0.12 19.96
CA GLU A 3 17.66 -0.83 19.37
C GLU A 3 17.74 -0.61 17.86
N VAL A 4 18.95 -0.54 17.31
CA VAL A 4 19.18 -0.25 15.89
C VAL A 4 20.04 -1.34 15.26
N GLU A 5 19.62 -1.79 14.09
CA GLU A 5 20.32 -2.79 13.30
C GLU A 5 20.80 -2.20 11.97
N SER A 6 21.77 -2.85 11.33
CA SER A 6 22.30 -2.44 10.03
C SER A 6 21.93 -3.42 8.93
N ILE A 7 21.38 -2.91 7.83
CA ILE A 7 21.07 -3.70 6.64
C ILE A 7 21.99 -3.27 5.50
N LYS A 8 22.74 -4.21 4.93
CA LYS A 8 23.55 -3.97 3.73
C LYS A 8 22.67 -4.06 2.49
N VAL A 9 22.70 -3.02 1.66
CA VAL A 9 21.97 -2.95 0.39
C VAL A 9 22.91 -2.54 -0.74
N ARG A 10 22.53 -2.88 -1.97
CA ARG A 10 23.22 -2.38 -3.16
C ARG A 10 23.05 -0.86 -3.27
N SER A 11 24.03 -0.18 -3.86
CA SER A 11 23.99 1.28 -4.06
C SER A 11 22.73 1.73 -4.81
N GLU A 12 22.31 0.97 -5.82
CA GLU A 12 21.08 1.24 -6.57
C GLU A 12 19.83 1.18 -5.67
N THR A 13 19.72 0.17 -4.81
CA THR A 13 18.62 0.03 -3.85
C THR A 13 18.56 1.24 -2.91
N LYS A 14 19.72 1.67 -2.39
CA LYS A 14 19.81 2.88 -1.55
C LYS A 14 19.29 4.11 -2.28
N MET A 15 19.68 4.30 -3.55
CA MET A 15 19.20 5.44 -4.36
C MET A 15 17.70 5.39 -4.60
N ARG A 16 17.12 4.20 -4.81
CA ARG A 16 15.67 4.04 -4.94
C ARG A 16 14.94 4.40 -3.65
N LEU A 17 15.44 3.98 -2.49
CA LEU A 17 14.85 4.32 -1.19
C LEU A 17 14.88 5.84 -0.93
N ILE A 18 15.99 6.51 -1.26
CA ILE A 18 16.10 7.99 -1.15
C ILE A 18 15.07 8.68 -2.05
N ARG A 19 14.87 8.19 -3.28
CA ARG A 19 13.85 8.75 -4.18
C ARG A 19 12.45 8.61 -3.59
N ILE A 20 12.12 7.44 -3.05
CA ILE A 20 10.82 7.20 -2.40
C ILE A 20 10.65 8.13 -1.20
N ALA A 21 11.70 8.35 -0.40
CA ALA A 21 11.68 9.34 0.68
C ALA A 21 11.24 10.71 0.15
N GLY A 22 11.92 11.22 -0.89
CA GLY A 22 11.58 12.52 -1.48
C GLY A 22 10.15 12.61 -2.03
N GLU A 23 9.63 11.53 -2.62
CA GLU A 23 8.23 11.46 -3.06
C GLU A 23 7.25 11.56 -1.88
N LEU A 24 7.54 10.86 -0.77
CA LEU A 24 6.74 10.93 0.45
C LEU A 24 6.82 12.31 1.09
N GLU A 25 8.01 12.91 1.16
CA GLU A 25 8.22 14.27 1.69
C GLU A 25 7.42 15.30 0.89
N LYS A 26 7.45 15.21 -0.45
CA LYS A 26 6.65 16.07 -1.32
C LYS A 26 5.15 15.88 -1.10
N LYS A 27 4.70 14.65 -0.87
CA LYS A 27 3.28 14.31 -0.70
C LYS A 27 2.72 14.75 0.66
N TYR A 28 3.47 14.56 1.74
CA TYR A 28 2.98 14.74 3.11
C TYR A 28 3.55 15.98 3.83
N GLY A 29 4.50 16.70 3.21
CA GLY A 29 5.02 17.97 3.73
C GLY A 29 5.88 17.83 5.01
N ARG A 30 6.38 16.63 5.32
CA ARG A 30 7.28 16.36 6.45
C ARG A 30 8.47 15.52 5.99
N ARG A 31 9.57 15.55 6.75
CA ARG A 31 10.71 14.66 6.49
C ARG A 31 10.42 13.20 6.82
N PHE A 32 11.03 12.29 6.07
CA PHE A 32 10.94 10.84 6.28
C PHE A 32 12.33 10.24 6.52
N SER A 33 12.46 9.45 7.58
CA SER A 33 13.66 8.65 7.85
C SER A 33 13.70 7.41 6.94
N MET A 34 14.86 6.75 6.88
CA MET A 34 14.97 5.49 6.11
C MET A 34 14.06 4.40 6.70
N ASP A 35 13.90 4.37 8.02
CA ASP A 35 13.00 3.44 8.70
C ASP A 35 11.54 3.72 8.35
N ASP A 36 11.13 4.99 8.27
CA ASP A 36 9.77 5.36 7.83
C ASP A 36 9.51 4.87 6.41
N VAL A 37 10.48 4.99 5.51
CA VAL A 37 10.36 4.55 4.11
C VAL A 37 10.27 3.04 4.02
N ILE A 38 11.12 2.33 4.75
CA ILE A 38 11.12 0.85 4.78
C ILE A 38 9.77 0.35 5.33
N ASN A 39 9.30 0.90 6.45
CA ASN A 39 8.01 0.53 7.03
C ASN A 39 6.84 0.87 6.11
N TYR A 40 6.87 2.03 5.44
CA TYR A 40 5.85 2.37 4.43
C TYR A 40 5.78 1.34 3.30
N LEU A 41 6.93 0.84 2.83
CA LEU A 41 6.97 -0.18 1.78
C LEU A 41 6.46 -1.54 2.27
N ILE A 42 6.82 -1.93 3.50
CA ILE A 42 6.32 -3.15 4.14
C ILE A 42 4.80 -3.07 4.30
N ASP A 43 4.30 -1.96 4.85
CA ASP A 43 2.86 -1.73 5.05
C ASP A 43 2.11 -1.70 3.73
N LYS A 44 2.65 -1.04 2.70
CA LYS A 44 2.01 -0.96 1.38
C LYS A 44 1.91 -2.33 0.70
N ASN A 45 2.87 -3.22 0.95
CA ASN A 45 2.87 -4.57 0.41
C ASN A 45 2.06 -5.56 1.27
N THR A 46 1.63 -5.14 2.46
CA THR A 46 0.78 -5.95 3.34
C THR A 46 -0.68 -5.64 3.04
N ILE A 47 -1.37 -6.57 2.39
CA ILE A 47 -2.83 -6.55 2.37
C ILE A 47 -3.28 -6.76 3.83
N LYS A 48 -4.04 -5.81 4.39
CA LYS A 48 -4.60 -5.90 5.75
C LYS A 48 -6.12 -6.04 5.67
N PRO A 49 -6.65 -7.27 5.45
CA PRO A 49 -8.10 -7.52 5.36
C PRO A 49 -8.83 -7.01 6.60
N GLU A 50 -8.19 -7.13 7.77
CA GLU A 50 -8.71 -6.68 9.06
C GLU A 50 -9.05 -5.18 9.12
N LEU A 51 -8.39 -4.34 8.30
CA LEU A 51 -8.73 -2.91 8.21
C LEU A 51 -10.04 -2.69 7.46
N LEU A 52 -10.34 -3.54 6.47
CA LEU A 52 -11.64 -3.54 5.81
C LEU A 52 -12.72 -4.01 6.80
N ASP A 53 -12.45 -5.07 7.56
CA ASP A 53 -13.37 -5.53 8.60
C ASP A 53 -13.60 -4.49 9.69
N LYS A 54 -12.60 -3.68 10.05
CA LYS A 54 -12.78 -2.56 11.00
C LYS A 54 -13.56 -1.39 10.40
N LEU A 55 -13.36 -1.06 9.13
CA LEU A 55 -14.08 0.00 8.43
C LEU A 55 -15.55 -0.36 8.19
N PHE A 56 -15.81 -1.63 7.90
CA PHE A 56 -17.12 -2.13 7.49
C PHE A 56 -17.74 -3.09 8.51
N GLY A 57 -17.24 -3.11 9.75
CA GLY A 57 -17.52 -4.14 10.78
C GLY A 57 -18.98 -4.31 11.22
N SER A 58 -19.92 -3.55 10.67
CA SER A 58 -21.35 -3.81 10.79
C SER A 58 -21.87 -4.86 9.80
N LEU A 59 -21.14 -5.18 8.74
CA LEU A 59 -21.53 -6.16 7.72
C LEU A 59 -21.10 -7.57 8.15
N LYS A 60 -21.70 -8.09 9.23
CA LYS A 60 -21.50 -9.49 9.64
C LYS A 60 -22.15 -10.44 8.64
N GLY A 61 -21.37 -11.38 8.09
CA GLY A 61 -21.87 -12.57 7.41
C GLY A 61 -21.45 -12.73 5.94
N VAL A 62 -20.71 -11.77 5.40
CA VAL A 62 -20.27 -11.78 4.00
C VAL A 62 -18.75 -11.61 3.98
N ASP A 63 -18.05 -12.41 3.17
CA ASP A 63 -16.63 -12.17 2.88
C ASP A 63 -16.51 -10.91 2.02
N LEU A 64 -16.66 -9.77 2.69
CA LEU A 64 -16.81 -8.45 2.09
C LEU A 64 -15.62 -8.11 1.21
N TYR A 65 -14.43 -8.59 1.56
CA TYR A 65 -13.25 -8.40 0.74
C TYR A 65 -13.41 -9.07 -0.62
N SER A 66 -13.82 -10.35 -0.67
CA SER A 66 -13.97 -11.03 -1.95
C SER A 66 -15.14 -10.49 -2.78
N GLU A 67 -16.21 -10.01 -2.15
CA GLU A 67 -17.28 -9.32 -2.88
C GLU A 67 -16.83 -7.99 -3.48
N LEU A 68 -16.10 -7.15 -2.72
CA LEU A 68 -15.57 -5.88 -3.24
C LEU A 68 -14.58 -6.11 -4.38
N VAL A 69 -13.76 -7.16 -4.29
CA VAL A 69 -12.84 -7.53 -5.37
C VAL A 69 -13.62 -7.97 -6.61
N LYS A 70 -14.63 -8.84 -6.46
CA LYS A 70 -15.48 -9.29 -7.58
C LYS A 70 -16.19 -8.12 -8.26
N GLU A 71 -16.81 -7.23 -7.48
CA GLU A 71 -17.51 -6.06 -8.04
C GLU A 71 -16.56 -5.18 -8.86
N ARG A 72 -15.35 -4.95 -8.35
CA ARG A 72 -14.30 -4.18 -9.06
C ARG A 72 -13.93 -4.83 -10.39
N GLU A 73 -13.81 -6.16 -10.43
CA GLU A 73 -13.52 -6.90 -11.67
C GLU A 73 -14.67 -6.78 -12.68
N THR A 74 -15.92 -6.89 -12.25
CA THR A 74 -17.09 -6.68 -13.12
C THR A 74 -17.17 -5.26 -13.67
N ASP A 75 -16.85 -4.25 -12.87
CA ASP A 75 -16.84 -2.87 -13.33
C ASP A 75 -15.72 -2.59 -14.32
N GLU A 76 -14.52 -3.16 -14.10
CA GLU A 76 -13.45 -3.12 -15.08
C GLU A 76 -13.83 -3.83 -16.39
N GLU A 77 -14.52 -4.97 -16.33
CA GLU A 77 -15.05 -5.65 -17.52
C GLU A 77 -16.10 -4.82 -18.25
N ARG A 78 -17.05 -4.22 -17.53
CA ARG A 78 -18.05 -3.31 -18.13
C ARG A 78 -17.38 -2.13 -18.80
N SER A 79 -16.38 -1.53 -18.16
CA SER A 79 -15.58 -0.44 -18.72
C SER A 79 -14.85 -0.89 -19.99
N ARG A 80 -14.18 -2.06 -19.95
CA ARG A 80 -13.53 -2.66 -21.12
C ARG A 80 -14.53 -2.86 -22.27
N ARG A 81 -15.75 -3.36 -22.02
CA ARG A 81 -16.78 -3.53 -23.06
C ARG A 81 -17.31 -2.20 -23.61
N LYS A 82 -17.44 -1.18 -22.76
CA LYS A 82 -18.01 0.13 -23.13
C LYS A 82 -17.03 1.03 -23.88
N PHE A 83 -15.73 0.84 -23.63
CA PHE A 83 -14.65 1.64 -24.20
C PHE A 83 -13.68 0.82 -25.07
N SER A 84 -14.06 -0.40 -25.45
CA SER A 84 -13.33 -1.14 -26.50
C SER A 84 -13.56 -0.44 -27.85
N PRO A 85 -12.54 -0.32 -28.71
CA PRO A 85 -12.71 0.18 -30.09
C PRO A 85 -13.68 -0.67 -30.90
#